data_AF-A0A9P7D4E3-F1
#
_entry.id   AF-A0A9P7D4E3-F1
#
_cell.length_a   1.000
_cell.length_b   1.000
_cell.length_c   1.000
_cell.angle_alpha   90.00
_cell.angle_beta   90.00
_cell.angle_gamma   90.00
#
_symmetry.space_group_name_H-M   'P 1'
#
loop_
_entity.id
_entity.type
_entity.pdbx_description
1 polymer ?
#
loop_
_entity_poly.entity_id
_entity_poly.type
_entity_poly.pdbx_seq_one_letter_code
_entity_poly.pdbx_strand_id
1 'polypeptide(L)'
;IKFLFVRWYKTIQSHTWDTHTLGWVRFLPLENPNAFGFMDPGDVLRVCHIIPAFSRRQCDQSNSISPLAGDKHNWHEYYVNSFVDRDTLMWFHHGLGVGHL
;
A
#
# COMPACT_ATOMS: atom_id res chain seq x y z
N ILE A 1 23.83 11.01 4.44
CA ILE A 1 22.40 11.09 4.84
C ILE A 1 21.74 9.81 4.36
N LYS A 2 20.94 9.14 5.20
CA LYS A 2 20.19 7.94 4.83
C LYS A 2 18.74 8.34 4.57
N PHE A 3 18.17 7.91 3.46
CA PHE A 3 16.78 8.16 3.10
C PHE A 3 16.20 6.97 2.35
N LEU A 4 14.89 6.80 2.42
CA LEU A 4 14.13 5.89 1.57
C LEU A 4 13.55 6.67 0.40
N PHE A 5 13.73 6.17 -0.81
CA PHE A 5 12.97 6.64 -1.97
C PHE A 5 11.67 5.83 -2.04
N VAL A 6 10.53 6.49 -1.91
CA VAL A 6 9.22 5.84 -1.77
C VAL A 6 8.30 6.20 -2.93
N ARG A 7 7.37 5.29 -3.22
CA ARG A 7 6.25 5.51 -4.13
C ARG A 7 4.95 5.40 -3.35
N TRP A 8 4.11 6.43 -3.43
CA TRP A 8 2.93 6.56 -2.59
C TRP A 8 1.72 5.83 -3.15
N TYR A 9 0.95 5.25 -2.24
CA TYR A 9 -0.36 4.68 -2.51
C TYR A 9 -1.47 5.68 -2.14
N LYS A 10 -2.58 5.63 -2.86
CA LYS A 10 -3.86 6.16 -2.42
C LYS A 10 -4.76 5.03 -1.92
N THR A 11 -5.42 5.26 -0.81
CA THR A 11 -6.49 4.37 -0.31
C THR A 11 -7.70 4.54 -1.20
N ILE A 12 -8.23 3.42 -1.68
CA ILE A 12 -9.51 3.39 -2.42
C ILE A 12 -10.62 2.90 -1.49
N GLN A 13 -10.31 1.90 -0.67
CA GLN A 13 -11.20 1.36 0.35
C GLN A 13 -10.38 1.02 1.59
N SER A 14 -10.86 1.45 2.74
CA SER A 14 -10.32 1.06 4.05
C SER A 14 -10.86 -0.30 4.45
N HIS A 15 -10.12 -0.98 5.34
CA HIS A 15 -10.61 -2.20 5.97
C HIS A 15 -11.86 -1.88 6.81
N THR A 16 -12.93 -2.67 6.65
CA THR A 16 -14.15 -2.51 7.44
C THR A 16 -14.59 -3.87 7.97
N TRP A 17 -14.70 -3.97 9.29
CA TRP A 17 -15.05 -5.20 9.99
C TRP A 17 -16.52 -5.57 9.80
N ASP A 18 -17.42 -4.60 9.91
CA ASP A 18 -18.87 -4.82 9.78
C ASP A 18 -19.25 -5.47 8.44
N THR A 19 -18.61 -5.03 7.35
CA THR A 19 -18.85 -5.53 6.00
C THR A 19 -17.88 -6.63 5.57
N HIS A 20 -16.94 -7.03 6.43
CA HIS A 20 -15.88 -8.00 6.12
C HIS A 20 -15.11 -7.65 4.84
N THR A 21 -14.87 -6.36 4.60
CA THR A 21 -14.19 -5.88 3.39
C THR A 21 -12.74 -5.58 3.68
N LEU A 22 -11.86 -6.19 2.88
CA LEU A 22 -10.41 -5.94 2.93
C LEU A 22 -10.10 -4.56 2.34
N GLY A 23 -9.19 -3.84 2.98
CA GLY A 23 -8.68 -2.58 2.42
C GLY A 23 -7.89 -2.85 1.14
N TRP A 24 -8.01 -1.95 0.16
CA TRP A 24 -7.13 -1.97 -1.01
C TRP A 24 -6.68 -0.56 -1.39
N VAL A 25 -5.55 -0.54 -2.07
CA VAL A 25 -4.82 0.66 -2.45
C VAL A 25 -4.43 0.61 -3.92
N ARG A 26 -4.11 1.78 -4.47
CA ARG A 26 -3.55 1.93 -5.82
C ARG A 26 -2.41 2.92 -5.78
N PHE A 27 -1.39 2.76 -6.62
CA PHE A 27 -0.38 3.80 -6.79
C PHE A 27 -0.99 5.14 -7.23
N LEU A 28 -0.39 6.23 -6.80
CA LEU A 28 -0.68 7.51 -7.44
C LEU A 28 -0.27 7.46 -8.93
N PRO A 29 -1.00 8.19 -9.82
CA PRO A 29 -0.59 8.37 -11.21
C PRO A 29 0.82 8.94 -11.28
N LEU A 30 1.61 8.52 -12.29
CA LEU A 30 3.01 8.97 -12.43
C LEU A 30 3.11 10.48 -12.69
N GLU A 31 2.06 11.07 -13.28
CA GLU A 31 1.95 12.50 -13.55
C GLU A 31 1.67 13.31 -12.29
N ASN A 32 1.33 12.65 -11.17
CA ASN A 32 1.12 13.34 -9.91
C ASN A 32 2.50 13.75 -9.33
N PRO A 33 2.74 15.04 -9.07
CA PRO A 33 4.03 15.51 -8.54
C PRO A 33 4.37 14.91 -7.16
N ASN A 34 3.37 14.40 -6.44
CA ASN A 34 3.51 13.76 -5.15
C ASN A 34 3.45 12.22 -5.23
N ALA A 35 3.63 11.62 -6.42
CA ALA A 35 3.63 10.16 -6.57
C ALA A 35 4.84 9.49 -5.92
N PHE A 36 5.95 10.22 -5.83
CA PHE A 36 7.20 9.77 -5.24
C PHE A 36 7.67 10.75 -4.16
N GLY A 37 8.53 10.30 -3.27
CA GLY A 37 9.13 11.15 -2.26
C GLY A 37 10.34 10.52 -1.60
N PHE A 38 10.92 11.28 -0.67
CA PHE A 38 11.96 10.81 0.24
C PHE A 38 11.42 10.78 1.66
N MET A 39 11.77 9.75 2.42
CA MET A 39 11.33 9.56 3.80
C MET A 39 12.52 9.20 4.69
N ASP A 40 12.53 9.69 5.93
CA ASP A 40 13.52 9.25 6.92
C ASP A 40 13.23 7.79 7.28
N PRO A 41 14.22 6.88 7.26
CA PRO A 41 14.00 5.50 7.68
C PRO A 41 13.47 5.37 9.12
N GLY A 42 13.76 6.33 10.00
CA GLY A 42 13.25 6.41 11.37
C GLY A 42 11.76 6.75 11.47
N ASP A 43 11.15 7.29 10.40
CA ASP A 43 9.71 7.55 10.34
C ASP A 43 8.92 6.29 9.95
N VAL A 44 9.59 5.20 9.55
CA VAL A 44 8.93 3.94 9.19
C VAL A 44 8.64 3.14 10.46
N LEU A 45 7.38 3.16 10.87
CA LEU A 45 6.95 2.47 12.08
C LEU A 45 6.77 0.96 11.86
N ARG A 46 6.15 0.56 10.74
CA ARG A 46 5.74 -0.83 10.47
C ARG A 46 5.66 -1.12 8.97
N VAL A 47 5.62 -2.40 8.63
CA VAL A 47 5.45 -2.92 7.27
C VAL A 47 4.23 -3.83 7.24
N CYS A 48 3.48 -3.81 6.14
CA CYS A 48 2.41 -4.77 5.87
C CYS A 48 2.59 -5.38 4.48
N HIS A 49 2.01 -6.57 4.27
CA HIS A 49 2.06 -7.21 2.97
C HIS A 49 1.01 -6.62 2.05
N ILE A 50 1.42 -6.26 0.83
CA ILE A 50 0.54 -5.76 -0.21
C ILE A 50 0.41 -6.85 -1.28
N ILE A 51 -0.83 -7.26 -1.56
CA ILE A 51 -1.12 -8.39 -2.45
C ILE A 51 -1.80 -7.87 -3.71
N PRO A 52 -1.28 -8.17 -4.91
CA PRO A 52 -1.96 -7.84 -6.15
C PRO A 52 -3.43 -8.25 -6.20
N ALA A 53 -4.30 -7.35 -6.62
CA ALA A 53 -5.68 -7.69 -6.95
C ALA A 53 -5.70 -8.38 -8.32
N PHE A 54 -5.39 -9.68 -8.37
CA PHE A 54 -5.23 -10.43 -9.63
C PHE A 54 -6.45 -10.34 -10.57
N SER A 55 -7.67 -10.24 -10.02
CA SER A 55 -8.90 -10.06 -10.79
C SER A 55 -9.00 -8.72 -11.53
N ARG A 56 -8.23 -7.71 -11.11
CA ARG A 56 -8.27 -6.34 -11.67
C ARG A 56 -7.23 -6.09 -12.77
N ARG A 57 -6.58 -7.15 -13.27
CA ARG A 57 -5.54 -7.13 -14.31
C ARG A 57 -4.27 -6.37 -13.91
N GLN A 58 -3.21 -6.66 -14.64
CA GLN A 58 -1.97 -5.87 -14.57
C GLN A 58 -2.16 -4.56 -15.33
N CYS A 59 -1.39 -3.54 -14.93
CA CYS A 59 -1.41 -2.26 -15.62
C CYS A 59 -0.84 -2.43 -17.04
N ASP A 60 -1.53 -1.92 -18.05
CA ASP A 60 -1.06 -1.97 -19.43
C ASP A 60 0.29 -1.26 -19.57
N GLN A 61 1.27 -1.96 -20.16
CA GLN A 61 2.67 -1.53 -20.27
C GLN A 61 2.89 -0.39 -21.29
N SER A 62 1.83 0.24 -21.81
CA SER A 62 1.90 0.95 -23.09
C SER A 62 2.57 2.32 -23.03
N ASN A 63 2.62 3.03 -21.90
CA ASN A 63 2.95 4.47 -21.94
C ASN A 63 4.07 5.00 -21.04
N SER A 64 4.69 4.21 -20.17
CA SER A 64 5.99 4.56 -19.57
C SER A 64 6.39 3.50 -18.55
N ILE A 65 7.48 2.78 -18.83
CA ILE A 65 8.17 2.02 -17.80
C ILE A 65 9.15 3.00 -17.16
N SER A 66 8.87 3.47 -15.95
CA SER A 66 9.85 4.27 -15.20
C SER A 66 10.93 3.32 -14.67
N PRO A 67 12.21 3.46 -15.09
CA PRO A 67 13.30 2.62 -14.59
C PRO A 67 13.48 2.72 -13.07
N LEU A 68 13.09 3.87 -12.50
CA LEU A 68 13.13 4.15 -11.07
C LEU A 68 11.98 3.49 -10.30
N ALA A 69 10.84 3.25 -10.95
CA ALA A 69 9.64 2.75 -10.28
C ALA A 69 9.45 1.24 -10.39
N GLY A 70 10.22 0.55 -11.26
CA GLY A 70 10.14 -0.90 -11.44
C GLY A 70 8.74 -1.38 -11.86
N ASP A 71 7.99 -0.53 -12.57
CA ASP A 71 6.54 -0.66 -12.82
C ASP A 71 6.14 -1.70 -13.87
N LYS A 72 7.12 -2.41 -14.45
CA LYS A 72 6.94 -3.47 -15.46
C LYS A 72 5.93 -4.56 -15.05
N HIS A 73 5.77 -4.80 -13.75
CA HIS A 73 4.86 -5.80 -13.20
C HIS A 73 3.86 -5.19 -12.23
N ASN A 74 3.47 -3.92 -12.41
CA ASN A 74 2.48 -3.34 -11.52
C ASN A 74 1.06 -3.82 -11.82
N TRP A 75 0.28 -4.01 -10.75
CA TRP A 75 -1.14 -4.24 -10.83
C TRP A 75 -1.90 -2.93 -10.66
N HIS A 76 -3.11 -2.87 -11.22
CA HIS A 76 -3.95 -1.69 -11.07
C HIS A 76 -4.30 -1.39 -9.62
N GLU A 77 -4.40 -2.42 -8.78
CA GLU A 77 -4.75 -2.30 -7.38
C GLU A 77 -4.16 -3.44 -6.57
N TYR A 78 -4.08 -3.21 -5.26
CA TYR A 78 -3.52 -4.16 -4.33
C TYR A 78 -4.31 -4.18 -3.04
N TYR A 79 -4.60 -5.38 -2.53
CA TYR A 79 -5.13 -5.57 -1.20
C TYR A 79 -4.05 -5.34 -0.14
N VAL A 80 -4.43 -4.70 0.96
CA VAL A 80 -3.59 -4.58 2.16
C VAL A 80 -3.87 -5.78 3.05
N ASN A 81 -2.88 -6.62 3.28
CA ASN A 81 -3.06 -7.81 4.09
C ASN A 81 -2.95 -7.49 5.58
N SER A 82 -4.09 -7.44 6.25
CA SER A 82 -4.21 -7.28 7.70
C SER A 82 -4.05 -8.59 8.48
N PHE A 83 -4.02 -9.74 7.82
CA PHE A 83 -4.08 -11.07 8.45
C PHE A 83 -2.74 -11.81 8.50
N VAL A 84 -1.62 -11.10 8.34
CA VAL A 84 -0.27 -11.71 8.40
C VAL A 84 -0.02 -12.35 9.76
N ASP A 85 -0.38 -11.63 10.83
CA ASP A 85 -0.25 -12.06 12.21
C ASP A 85 -1.29 -11.33 13.09
N ARG A 86 -1.36 -11.72 14.37
CA ARG A 86 -2.33 -11.16 15.32
C ARG A 86 -2.11 -9.67 15.60
N ASP A 87 -0.86 -9.21 15.66
CA ASP A 87 -0.55 -7.82 16.02
C ASP A 87 -0.84 -6.90 14.83
N THR A 88 -0.55 -7.34 13.60
CA THR A 88 -0.96 -6.67 12.36
C THR A 88 -2.48 -6.55 12.29
N LEU A 89 -3.22 -7.63 12.62
CA LEU A 89 -4.68 -7.65 12.63
C LEU A 89 -5.26 -6.62 13.60
N MET A 90 -4.74 -6.58 14.83
CA MET A 90 -5.23 -5.65 15.86
C MET A 90 -4.98 -4.19 15.50
N TRP A 91 -3.97 -3.89 14.68
CA TRP A 91 -3.72 -2.52 14.20
C TRP A 91 -4.80 -2.05 13.21
N PHE A 92 -5.24 -2.92 12.30
CA PHE A 92 -6.37 -2.62 11.41
C PHE A 92 -7.72 -2.71 12.12
N HIS A 93 -7.77 -3.30 13.32
CA HIS A 93 -8.94 -3.34 14.18
C HIS A 93 -8.85 -2.30 15.30
N HIS A 94 -8.99 -1.04 14.91
CA HIS A 94 -8.95 0.10 15.82
C HIS A 94 -9.83 -0.16 17.06
N GLY A 95 -9.24 -0.07 18.27
CA GLY A 95 -9.95 -0.18 19.54
C GLY A 95 -10.05 -1.57 20.20
N LEU A 96 -9.51 -2.66 19.61
CA LEU A 96 -9.53 -3.99 20.26
C LEU A 96 -8.17 -4.49 20.77
N GLY A 97 -7.06 -3.87 20.35
CA GLY A 97 -5.72 -4.22 20.82
C GLY A 97 -5.29 -3.41 22.05
N VAL A 98 -4.80 -4.07 23.10
CA VAL A 98 -4.14 -3.38 24.22
C VAL A 98 -2.96 -2.56 23.67
N GLY A 99 -2.92 -1.25 23.96
CA GLY A 99 -1.89 -0.34 23.46
C GLY A 99 -2.10 0.24 22.05
N HIS A 100 -3.28 0.05 21.44
CA HIS A 100 -3.64 0.58 20.12
C HIS A 100 -4.84 1.55 20.25
N LEU A 101 -4.62 2.67 20.96
CA LEU A 101 -5.54 3.82 21.12
C LEU A 101 -5.31 4.89 20.05
#